data_AF-A0A937V6R1-F1
#
_entry.id   AF-A0A937V6R1-F1
#
_cell.length_a   1.000
_cell.length_b   1.000
_cell.length_c   1.000
_cell.angle_alpha   90.00
_cell.angle_beta   90.00
_cell.angle_gamma   90.00
#
_symmetry.space_group_name_H-M   'P 1'
#
loop_
_entity.id
_entity.type
_entity.pdbx_description
1 polymer ?
#
loop_
_entity_poly.entity_id
_entity_poly.type
_entity_poly.pdbx_seq_one_letter_code
_entity_poly.pdbx_strand_id
1 'polypeptide(L)' 'MAKTKQELETEGWKLASITSGDHLKRILEMYQELGIETYLEEVKPEECGGCTECFTASNETIYRIYTKQCPS' A
#
# COMPACT_ATOMS: atom_id res chain seq x y z
N MET A 1 1.41 15.71 -4.00
CA MET A 1 2.66 15.28 -3.34
C MET A 1 2.32 14.03 -2.56
N ALA A 2 2.95 12.90 -2.84
CA ALA A 2 2.81 11.73 -1.97
C ALA A 2 3.42 12.07 -0.61
N LYS A 3 2.74 11.70 0.48
CA LYS A 3 3.27 11.86 1.83
C LYS A 3 4.46 10.93 2.03
N THR A 4 5.48 11.39 2.72
CA THR A 4 6.61 10.53 3.10
C THR A 4 6.15 9.49 4.11
N LYS A 5 6.88 8.36 4.18
CA LYS A 5 6.65 7.32 5.19
C LYS A 5 6.58 7.88 6.61
N GLN A 6 7.45 8.82 6.96
CA GLN A 6 7.52 9.41 8.30
C GLN A 6 6.28 10.26 8.63
N GLU A 7 5.74 10.99 7.66
CA GLU A 7 4.49 11.74 7.82
C GLU A 7 3.30 10.79 8.02
N LEU A 8 3.24 9.72 7.22
CA LEU A 8 2.21 8.70 7.35
C LEU A 8 2.24 8.04 8.75
N GLU A 9 3.42 7.63 9.22
CA GLU A 9 3.58 7.04 10.56
C GLU A 9 3.16 8.01 11.67
N THR A 10 3.49 9.31 11.54
CA THR A 10 3.11 10.36 12.51
C THR A 10 1.59 10.57 12.56
N GLU A 11 0.92 10.46 11.42
CA GLU A 11 -0.54 10.55 11.31
C GLU A 11 -1.29 9.27 11.72
N GLY A 12 -0.55 8.23 12.15
CA GLY A 12 -1.10 6.96 12.62
C GLY A 12 -1.35 5.94 11.51
N TRP A 13 -0.88 6.18 10.29
CA TRP A 13 -0.91 5.20 9.21
C TRP A 13 0.15 4.13 9.42
N LYS A 14 -0.19 2.88 9.13
CA LYS A 14 0.74 1.74 9.20
C LYS A 14 0.79 1.03 7.86
N LEU A 15 2.00 0.69 7.41
CA LEU A 15 2.19 -0.12 6.20
C LEU A 15 1.56 -1.51 6.44
N ALA A 16 0.55 -1.85 5.64
CA ALA A 16 -0.16 -3.11 5.74
C ALA A 16 0.32 -4.12 4.69
N SER A 17 0.52 -3.66 3.45
CA SER A 17 0.93 -4.54 2.35
C SER A 17 1.59 -3.76 1.22
N ILE A 18 2.33 -4.48 0.37
CA ILE A 18 2.85 -3.98 -0.91
C ILE A 18 2.41 -4.97 -1.98
N THR A 19 1.59 -4.53 -2.93
CA THR A 19 0.97 -5.43 -3.91
C THR A 19 0.58 -4.69 -5.19
N SER A 20 0.14 -5.44 -6.21
CA SER A 20 -0.24 -4.94 -7.53
C SER A 20 -1.44 -5.72 -8.08
N GLY A 21 -1.95 -5.27 -9.23
CA GLY A 21 -2.91 -6.03 -10.03
C GLY A 21 -4.22 -6.36 -9.32
N ASP A 22 -4.74 -7.56 -9.54
CA ASP A 22 -6.00 -8.02 -8.95
C ASP A 22 -5.91 -8.27 -7.45
N HIS A 23 -4.71 -8.54 -6.92
CA HIS A 23 -4.53 -8.72 -5.48
C HIS A 23 -4.72 -7.40 -4.72
N LEU A 24 -4.25 -6.28 -5.29
CA LEU A 24 -4.52 -4.94 -4.78
C LEU A 24 -6.03 -4.67 -4.67
N LYS A 25 -6.78 -4.93 -5.74
CA LYS A 25 -8.23 -4.67 -5.78
C LYS A 25 -8.96 -5.43 -4.67
N ARG A 26 -8.68 -6.72 -4.52
CA ARG A 26 -9.31 -7.56 -3.48
C ARG A 26 -9.03 -7.05 -2.07
N ILE A 27 -7.81 -6.61 -1.79
CA ILE A 27 -7.47 -6.04 -0.47
C ILE A 27 -8.21 -4.73 -0.23
N LEU A 28 -8.30 -3.86 -1.23
CA LEU A 28 -9.00 -2.59 -1.11
C LEU A 28 -10.50 -2.78 -0.88
N GLU A 29 -11.13 -3.69 -1.62
CA GLU A 29 -12.53 -4.06 -1.42
C GLU A 29 -12.76 -4.56 0.01
N MET A 30 -11.92 -5.49 0.49
CA MET A 30 -11.99 -6.00 1.86
C MET A 30 -11.83 -4.88 2.91
N TYR A 31 -10.84 -4.00 2.76
CA TYR A 31 -10.65 -2.89 3.70
C TYR A 31 -11.82 -1.89 3.67
N GLN A 32 -12.36 -1.61 2.50
CA GLN A 32 -13.56 -0.79 2.36
C GLN A 32 -14.77 -1.41 3.07
N GLU A 33 -15.00 -2.71 2.90
CA GLU A 33 -16.09 -3.44 3.58
C GLU A 33 -15.94 -3.43 5.11
N LEU A 34 -14.70 -3.49 5.60
CA LEU A 34 -14.38 -3.42 7.03
C LEU A 34 -14.39 -2.00 7.59
N GLY A 35 -14.62 -0.97 6.76
CA GLY A 35 -14.58 0.43 7.16
C GLY A 35 -13.17 0.90 7.57
N ILE A 36 -12.13 0.24 7.06
CA ILE A 36 -10.74 0.58 7.32
C ILE A 36 -10.30 1.65 6.33
N GLU A 37 -9.75 2.75 6.86
CA GLU A 37 -9.18 3.79 6.01
C GLU A 37 -7.88 3.30 5.35
N THR A 38 -7.80 3.47 4.03
CA THR A 38 -6.66 3.07 3.21
C THR A 38 -6.02 4.26 2.51
N TYR A 39 -4.69 4.33 2.53
CA TYR A 39 -3.89 5.26 1.74
C TYR A 39 -2.99 4.46 0.80
N LEU A 40 -3.02 4.80 -0.49
CA LEU A 40 -2.22 4.15 -1.53
C LEU A 40 -1.08 5.05 -1.96
N GLU A 41 0.13 4.50 -1.93
CA GLU A 41 1.32 5.11 -2.49
C GLU A 41 1.78 4.28 -3.69
N GLU A 42 1.82 4.88 -4.88
CA GLU A 42 2.46 4.26 -6.04
C GLU A 42 3.96 4.24 -5.84
N VAL A 43 4.58 3.07 -6.02
CA VAL A 43 6.02 2.89 -5.82
C VAL A 43 6.64 2.16 -6.99
N LYS A 44 7.86 2.54 -7.33
CA LYS A 44 8.63 1.80 -8.32
C LYS A 44 9.22 0.53 -7.69
N PRO A 45 9.48 -0.52 -8.49
CA PRO A 45 10.14 -1.73 -8.00
C PRO A 45 11.47 -1.41 -7.29
N GLU A 46 12.26 -0.51 -7.86
CA GLU A 46 13.54 -0.03 -7.31
C GLU A 46 13.43 0.60 -5.90
N GLU A 47 12.25 1.07 -5.50
CA GLU A 47 12.02 1.69 -4.19
C GLU A 47 11.52 0.69 -3.13
N CYS A 48 11.18 -0.55 -3.51
CA CYS A 48 10.66 -1.56 -2.58
C CYS A 48 11.71 -2.12 -1.60
N GLY A 49 13.01 -1.95 -1.86
CA GLY A 49 14.09 -2.35 -0.93
C GLY A 49 14.19 -3.87 -0.65
N GLY A 50 13.51 -4.71 -1.43
CA GLY A 50 13.45 -6.17 -1.30
C GLY A 50 13.46 -6.89 -2.66
N CYS A 51 13.14 -8.19 -2.69
CA CYS A 51 13.06 -8.95 -3.95
C CYS A 51 11.92 -8.38 -4.81
N THR A 52 12.28 -7.74 -5.92
CA THR A 52 11.36 -7.06 -6.85
C THR A 52 11.17 -7.82 -8.15
N GLU A 53 11.78 -9.00 -8.28
CA GLU A 53 11.77 -9.82 -9.49
C GLU A 53 10.34 -10.17 -9.92
N CYS A 54 9.46 -10.49 -8.96
CA CYS A 54 8.04 -10.78 -9.22
C CYS A 54 7.28 -9.59 -9.82
N PHE A 55 7.61 -8.37 -9.37
CA PHE A 55 6.95 -7.15 -9.85
C PHE A 55 7.50 -6.69 -11.20
N THR A 56 8.83 -6.75 -11.37
CA THR A 56 9.50 -6.40 -12.63
C THR A 56 9.06 -7.33 -13.77
N ALA A 57 8.85 -8.62 -13.49
CA ALA A 57 8.35 -9.57 -14.48
C ALA A 57 6.91 -9.30 -14.94
N SER A 58 6.09 -8.69 -14.08
CA SER A 58 4.66 -8.48 -14.34
C SER A 58 4.37 -7.13 -15.03
N ASN A 59 5.32 -6.19 -15.03
CA ASN A 59 5.17 -4.83 -15.59
C ASN A 59 3.92 -4.09 -15.07
N GLU A 60 3.46 -4.44 -13.86
CA GLU A 60 2.33 -3.83 -13.19
C GLU A 60 2.78 -2.70 -12.26
N THR A 61 1.91 -1.72 -12.06
CA THR A 61 2.13 -0.67 -11.07
C THR A 61 2.01 -1.25 -9.66
N ILE A 62 3.04 -1.05 -8.84
CA ILE A 62 3.11 -1.51 -7.45
C ILE A 62 2.57 -0.42 -6.54
N TYR A 63 1.80 -0.81 -5.54
CA TYR A 63 1.28 0.09 -4.52
C TYR A 63 1.68 -0.38 -3.12
N ARG A 64 2.11 0.56 -2.28
CA ARG A 64 2.11 0.38 -0.83
C ARG A 64 0.74 0.78 -0.30
N ILE A 65 0.15 -0.13 0.46
CA ILE A 65 -1.12 0.08 1.14
C ILE A 65 -0.82 0.40 2.59
N TYR A 66 -1.22 1.59 2.99
CA TYR A 66 -1.21 2.02 4.37
C TYR A 66 -2.63 1.97 4.92
N THR A 67 -2.79 1.46 6.13
CA THR A 67 -4.09 1.42 6.82
C THR A 67 -4.02 2.24 8.09
N LYS A 68 -5.12 2.93 8.41
CA LYS A 68 -5.30 3.58 9.69
C LYS A 68 -6.43 2.88 10.43
N GLN A 69 -6.16 2.41 11.64
CA GLN A 69 -7.22 1.88 12.49
C GLN A 69 -8.08 3.06 12.95
N CYS A 70 -9.39 2.95 12.76
CA CYS A 70 -10.32 3.87 13.37
C CYS A 70 -10.12 3.80 14.89
N PRO A 71 -9.92 4.91 15.61
CA PRO A 71 -9.84 4.87 17.05
C PRO A 71 -11.17 4.35 17.59
N SER A 72 -11.14 3.16 18.20
CA SER A 72 -12.25 2.56 18.96
C SER A 72 -12.55 3.35 20.22
#